data_AF-A0A4Q0PE67-F1
#
_entry.id   AF-A0A4Q0PE67-F1
#
_cell.length_a   1.000
_cell.length_b   1.000
_cell.length_c   1.000
_cell.angle_alpha   90.00
_cell.angle_beta   90.00
_cell.angle_gamma   90.00
#
_symmetry.space_group_name_H-M   'P 1'
#
loop_
_entity.id
_entity.type
_entity.pdbx_description
1 polymer ?
#
loop_
_entity_poly.entity_id
_entity_poly.type
_entity_poly.pdbx_seq_one_letter_code
_entity_poly.pdbx_strand_id
1 'polypeptide(L)'
;MKEAFLHHLWNCRKFDGAASTSKLQTVCGKKLQIIKTGMHNQLAGPDFFNAQVGIDDQLWAGNVEFRIKSSDWYLHNHQQDPAYENVILHVVWEYDCTVFDKVDAQIPTLILTDKVNDELLNNYQHLLESKIYNFINCESRFKEVPDFLSA
;
A
#
# COMPACT_ATOMS: atom_id res chain seq x y z
N MET A 1 -6.69 2.06 10.75
CA MET A 1 -6.44 1.85 9.31
C MET A 1 -6.46 0.35 9.02
N LYS A 2 -6.83 -0.09 7.80
CA LYS A 2 -6.76 -1.51 7.37
C LYS A 2 -5.77 -1.66 6.22
N GLU A 3 -5.01 -2.75 6.20
CA GLU A 3 -4.00 -3.02 5.15
C GLU A 3 -4.60 -3.05 3.74
N ALA A 4 -5.82 -3.56 3.60
CA ALA A 4 -6.55 -3.55 2.33
C ALA A 4 -6.65 -2.14 1.69
N PHE A 5 -6.66 -1.07 2.49
CA PHE A 5 -6.59 0.30 1.96
C PHE A 5 -5.24 0.60 1.32
N LEU A 6 -4.15 0.25 2.02
CA LEU A 6 -2.79 0.47 1.53
C LEU A 6 -2.55 -0.34 0.25
N HIS A 7 -3.08 -1.57 0.17
CA HIS A 7 -3.00 -2.39 -1.03
C HIS A 7 -3.74 -1.72 -2.20
N HIS A 8 -4.92 -1.13 -1.94
CA HIS A 8 -5.65 -0.36 -2.94
C HIS A 8 -4.87 0.88 -3.40
N LEU A 9 -4.31 1.66 -2.47
CA LEU A 9 -3.48 2.83 -2.77
C LEU A 9 -2.30 2.45 -3.65
N TRP A 10 -1.59 1.38 -3.30
CA TRP A 10 -0.45 0.86 -4.06
C TRP A 10 -0.84 0.40 -5.45
N ASN A 11 -1.80 -0.52 -5.54
CA ASN A 11 -2.18 -1.16 -6.80
C ASN A 11 -2.77 -0.15 -7.80
N CYS A 12 -3.52 0.84 -7.31
CA CYS A 12 -4.10 1.89 -8.14
C CYS A 12 -3.22 3.14 -8.26
N ARG A 13 -2.05 3.19 -7.60
CA ARG A 13 -1.15 4.35 -7.54
C ARG A 13 -1.88 5.63 -7.10
N LYS A 14 -2.73 5.53 -6.08
CA LYS A 14 -3.61 6.61 -5.59
C LYS A 14 -3.00 7.37 -4.40
N PHE A 15 -1.75 7.80 -4.53
CA PHE A 15 -1.06 8.62 -3.55
C PHE A 15 -0.01 9.50 -4.24
N ASP A 16 0.39 10.57 -3.58
CA ASP A 16 1.31 11.55 -4.13
C ASP A 16 2.66 10.93 -4.42
N GLY A 17 3.13 11.11 -5.66
CA GLY A 17 4.37 10.52 -6.17
C GLY A 17 4.27 9.08 -6.68
N ALA A 18 3.10 8.45 -6.63
CA ALA A 18 2.92 7.11 -7.20
C ALA A 18 2.91 7.09 -8.74
N ALA A 19 2.38 8.14 -9.38
CA ALA A 19 2.13 8.21 -10.83
C ALA A 19 3.10 9.13 -11.60
N SER A 20 3.92 9.90 -10.89
CA SER A 20 4.82 10.92 -11.43
C SER A 20 6.21 10.70 -10.86
N THR A 21 7.26 11.12 -11.58
CA THR A 21 8.64 11.20 -11.08
C THR A 21 8.83 12.17 -9.89
N SER A 22 7.73 12.66 -9.28
CA SER A 22 7.74 13.26 -7.95
C SER A 22 8.49 12.32 -7.01
N LYS A 23 9.57 12.81 -6.43
CA LYS A 23 10.57 11.98 -5.75
C LYS A 23 9.97 11.44 -4.45
N LEU A 24 9.38 10.26 -4.49
CA LEU A 24 9.17 9.48 -3.28
C LEU A 24 10.54 9.31 -2.61
N GLN A 25 10.53 9.25 -1.28
CA GLN A 25 11.71 8.98 -0.50
C GLN A 25 11.38 7.90 0.52
N THR A 26 12.38 7.06 0.77
CA THR A 26 12.34 6.17 1.94
C THR A 26 12.46 6.98 3.22
N VAL A 27 12.16 6.37 4.37
CA VAL A 27 12.38 6.98 5.70
C VAL A 27 13.82 7.43 5.94
N CYS A 28 14.79 6.86 5.22
CA CYS A 28 16.20 7.24 5.27
C CYS A 28 16.59 8.29 4.22
N GLY A 29 15.64 8.87 3.49
CA GLY A 29 15.88 9.91 2.48
C GLY A 29 16.36 9.40 1.12
N LYS A 30 16.55 8.08 0.93
CA LYS A 30 16.88 7.51 -0.39
C LYS A 30 15.77 7.77 -1.38
N LYS A 31 16.10 8.16 -2.61
CA LYS A 31 15.11 8.38 -3.66
C LYS A 31 14.44 7.06 -3.99
N LEU A 32 13.12 7.08 -4.12
CA LEU A 32 12.31 5.91 -4.44
C LEU A 32 11.51 6.21 -5.72
N GLN A 33 11.45 5.22 -6.61
CA GLN A 33 10.60 5.24 -7.79
C GLN A 33 9.90 3.91 -7.95
N ILE A 34 8.58 3.93 -8.13
CA ILE A 34 7.80 2.71 -8.35
C ILE A 34 7.72 2.46 -9.86
N ILE A 35 8.49 1.49 -10.36
CA ILE A 35 8.48 1.11 -11.78
C ILE A 35 7.32 0.15 -12.06
N LYS A 36 7.20 -0.92 -11.26
CA LYS A 36 6.06 -1.86 -11.29
C LYS A 36 5.60 -2.17 -9.87
N THR A 37 4.30 -2.13 -9.64
CA THR A 37 3.67 -2.44 -8.35
C THR A 37 3.73 -3.92 -7.99
N GLY A 38 3.98 -4.80 -8.98
CA GLY A 38 3.96 -6.24 -8.79
C GLY A 38 2.55 -6.82 -8.90
N MET A 39 2.40 -8.08 -8.47
CA MET A 39 1.14 -8.81 -8.45
C MET A 39 0.69 -8.98 -7.00
N HIS A 40 -0.52 -8.52 -6.69
CA HIS A 40 -1.12 -8.66 -5.36
C HIS A 40 -1.29 -10.15 -5.01
N ASN A 41 -0.65 -10.57 -3.92
CA ASN A 41 -0.79 -11.90 -3.35
C ASN A 41 -1.98 -11.91 -2.39
N GLN A 42 -2.89 -12.87 -2.58
CA GLN A 42 -4.05 -13.07 -1.70
C GLN A 42 -3.90 -14.33 -0.83
N LEU A 43 -2.71 -14.95 -0.89
CA LEU A 43 -2.34 -16.13 -0.12
C LEU A 43 -1.28 -15.75 0.93
N ALA A 44 -0.67 -16.75 1.57
CA ALA A 44 0.42 -16.53 2.51
C ALA A 44 1.68 -15.95 1.84
N GLY A 45 2.52 -15.30 2.64
CA GLY A 45 3.76 -14.65 2.20
C GLY A 45 3.58 -13.16 1.96
N PRO A 46 4.52 -12.53 1.23
CA PRO A 46 4.49 -11.09 1.00
C PRO A 46 3.26 -10.59 0.24
N ASP A 47 2.83 -9.37 0.52
CA ASP A 47 1.59 -8.81 -0.05
C ASP A 47 1.65 -8.59 -1.57
N PHE A 48 2.81 -8.24 -2.14
CA PHE A 48 2.98 -8.10 -3.59
C PHE A 48 4.24 -8.81 -4.09
N PHE A 49 4.08 -9.67 -5.09
CA PHE A 49 5.18 -10.37 -5.76
C PHE A 49 5.70 -9.63 -6.98
N ASN A 50 7.01 -9.75 -7.24
CA ASN A 50 7.65 -9.31 -8.49
C ASN A 50 7.43 -7.82 -8.82
N ALA A 51 7.39 -6.97 -7.80
CA ALA A 51 7.48 -5.52 -7.96
C ALA A 51 8.86 -5.12 -8.49
N GLN A 52 8.92 -3.93 -9.09
CA GLN A 52 10.17 -3.31 -9.51
C GLN A 52 10.21 -1.88 -8.98
N VAL A 53 11.22 -1.55 -8.18
CA VAL A 53 11.42 -0.20 -7.64
C VAL A 53 12.85 0.27 -7.87
N GLY A 54 13.00 1.54 -8.24
CA GLY A 54 14.28 2.22 -8.23
C GLY A 54 14.54 2.79 -6.84
N ILE A 55 15.69 2.48 -6.24
CA ILE A 55 16.15 3.08 -4.98
C ILE A 55 17.53 3.70 -5.23
N ASP A 56 17.60 5.01 -5.12
CA ASP A 56 18.70 5.83 -5.65
C ASP A 56 18.99 5.48 -7.12
N ASP A 57 20.19 4.97 -7.43
CA ASP A 57 20.61 4.62 -8.79
C ASP A 57 20.47 3.12 -9.10
N GLN A 58 19.91 2.32 -8.18
CA GLN A 58 19.77 0.88 -8.31
C GLN A 58 18.31 0.47 -8.59
N LEU A 59 18.12 -0.38 -9.61
CA LEU A 59 16.85 -1.06 -9.84
C LEU A 59 16.80 -2.35 -9.02
N TRP A 60 15.72 -2.52 -8.27
CA TRP A 60 15.42 -3.71 -7.47
C TRP A 60 14.20 -4.44 -8.05
N ALA A 61 14.24 -5.78 -8.01
CA ALA A 61 13.12 -6.64 -8.38
C ALA A 61 12.91 -7.68 -7.27
N GLY A 62 11.67 -7.78 -6.77
CA GLY A 62 11.37 -8.56 -5.59
C GLY A 62 9.98 -8.26 -5.05
N ASN A 63 9.79 -8.41 -3.75
CA ASN A 63 8.49 -8.37 -3.10
C ASN A 63 8.29 -7.06 -2.32
N VAL A 64 7.04 -6.65 -2.15
CA VAL A 64 6.67 -5.51 -1.30
C VAL A 64 5.77 -6.02 -0.21
N GLU A 65 6.08 -5.62 1.02
CA GLU A 65 5.31 -5.97 2.20
C GLU A 65 4.62 -4.74 2.78
N PHE A 66 3.38 -4.90 3.24
CA PHE A 66 2.57 -3.84 3.80
C PHE A 66 2.25 -4.11 5.27
N ARG A 67 2.40 -3.10 6.12
CA ARG A 67 1.90 -3.17 7.50
C ARG A 67 1.27 -1.87 7.93
N ILE A 68 0.38 -1.91 8.91
CA ILE A 68 -0.10 -0.67 9.53
C ILE A 68 1.03 -0.02 10.31
N LYS A 69 1.75 -0.78 11.14
CA LYS A 69 2.93 -0.32 11.87
C LYS A 69 4.17 -1.06 11.41
N SER A 70 5.30 -0.38 11.32
CA SER A 70 6.56 -1.04 10.97
C SER A 70 6.95 -2.16 11.95
N SER A 71 6.64 -2.00 13.25
CA SER A 71 6.93 -3.00 14.28
C SER A 71 6.18 -4.33 14.12
N ASP A 72 5.07 -4.35 13.36
CA ASP A 72 4.32 -5.56 13.07
C ASP A 72 5.15 -6.57 12.25
N TRP A 73 6.21 -6.12 11.58
CA TRP A 73 7.21 -7.00 10.96
C TRP A 73 7.76 -8.04 11.94
N TYR A 74 8.13 -7.60 13.14
CA TYR A 74 8.69 -8.47 14.19
C TYR A 74 7.61 -9.24 14.93
N LEU A 75 6.42 -8.64 15.11
CA LEU A 75 5.27 -9.31 15.74
C LEU A 75 4.88 -10.58 14.96
N HIS A 76 5.02 -10.53 13.64
CA HIS A 76 4.72 -11.64 12.74
C HIS A 76 5.92 -12.54 12.44
N ASN A 77 7.10 -12.27 13.01
CA ASN A 77 8.35 -13.01 12.79
C ASN A 77 8.85 -13.04 11.34
N HIS A 78 8.53 -12.02 10.53
CA HIS A 78 8.94 -11.96 9.12
C HIS A 78 10.45 -11.92 8.93
N GLN A 79 11.18 -11.38 9.92
CA GLN A 79 12.64 -11.39 9.93
C GLN A 79 13.26 -12.80 9.95
N GLN A 80 12.49 -13.83 10.32
CA GLN A 80 12.94 -15.23 10.37
C GLN A 80 12.26 -16.11 9.32
N ASP A 81 11.30 -15.59 8.55
CA ASP A 81 10.53 -16.35 7.59
C ASP A 81 11.18 -16.27 6.19
N PRO A 82 11.62 -17.41 5.61
CA PRO A 82 12.20 -17.47 4.27
C PRO A 82 11.33 -16.85 3.16
N ALA A 83 10.01 -16.83 3.31
CA ALA A 83 9.10 -16.24 2.33
C ALA A 83 9.29 -14.73 2.16
N TYR A 84 9.86 -14.06 3.17
CA TYR A 84 10.01 -12.60 3.24
C TYR A 84 11.44 -12.14 2.93
N GLU A 85 12.38 -13.05 2.66
CA GLU A 85 13.78 -12.72 2.38
C GLU A 85 13.97 -11.84 1.13
N ASN A 86 13.02 -11.89 0.19
CA ASN A 86 13.08 -11.09 -1.04
C ASN A 86 12.19 -9.83 -0.97
N VAL A 87 11.86 -9.34 0.23
CA VAL A 87 11.17 -8.05 0.41
C VAL A 87 12.16 -6.92 0.14
N ILE A 88 11.92 -6.17 -0.93
CA ILE A 88 12.79 -5.06 -1.38
C ILE A 88 12.29 -3.69 -0.92
N LEU A 89 11.05 -3.62 -0.46
CA LEU A 89 10.41 -2.41 0.05
C LEU A 89 9.36 -2.80 1.08
N HIS A 90 9.42 -2.16 2.25
CA HIS A 90 8.37 -2.20 3.24
C HIS A 90 7.52 -0.93 3.12
N VAL A 91 6.20 -1.05 3.09
CA VAL A 91 5.29 0.08 2.93
C VAL A 91 4.36 0.12 4.14
N VAL A 92 4.39 1.23 4.87
CA VAL A 92 3.67 1.34 6.15
C VAL A 92 2.75 2.55 6.21
N TRP A 93 1.73 2.45 7.05
CA TRP A 93 0.94 3.62 7.44
C TRP A 93 1.68 4.45 8.50
N GLU A 94 2.17 3.78 9.55
CA GLU A 94 2.88 4.36 10.69
C GLU A 94 4.28 3.74 10.77
N TYR A 95 5.31 4.60 10.85
CA TYR A 95 6.69 4.18 11.08
C TYR A 95 7.07 4.42 12.53
N ASP A 96 7.17 3.34 13.29
CA ASP A 96 7.46 3.31 14.73
C ASP A 96 8.80 2.62 15.07
N CYS A 97 9.38 1.84 14.15
CA CYS A 97 10.71 1.27 14.31
C CYS A 97 11.38 0.93 12.98
N THR A 98 12.69 0.76 13.01
CA THR A 98 13.45 0.26 11.87
C THR A 98 13.30 -1.25 11.73
N VAL A 99 13.05 -1.71 10.51
CA VAL A 99 12.96 -3.14 10.17
C VAL A 99 14.21 -3.63 9.45
N PHE A 100 14.64 -4.84 9.78
CA PHE A 100 15.80 -5.51 9.18
C PHE A 100 15.40 -6.85 8.57
N ASP A 101 16.11 -7.24 7.52
CA ASP A 101 16.01 -8.58 6.94
C ASP A 101 16.81 -9.60 7.77
N LYS A 102 16.84 -10.86 7.31
CA LYS A 102 17.54 -11.95 7.99
C LYS A 102 19.07 -11.79 8.07
N VAL A 103 19.67 -10.87 7.30
CA VAL A 103 21.12 -10.59 7.31
C VAL A 103 21.44 -9.26 7.99
N ASP A 104 20.51 -8.75 8.82
CA ASP A 104 20.60 -7.48 9.54
C ASP A 104 20.76 -6.25 8.62
N ALA A 105 20.36 -6.36 7.35
CA ALA A 105 20.31 -5.22 6.46
C ALA A 105 18.96 -4.50 6.61
N GLN A 106 19.01 -3.16 6.69
CA GLN A 106 17.81 -2.35 6.84
C GLN A 106 16.95 -2.43 5.58
N ILE A 107 15.68 -2.81 5.74
CA ILE A 107 14.73 -2.85 4.63
C ILE A 107 14.28 -1.41 4.30
N PRO A 108 14.43 -0.94 3.05
CA PRO A 108 13.92 0.35 2.63
C PRO A 108 12.43 0.47 2.95
N THR A 109 12.03 1.55 3.63
CA THR A 109 10.65 1.73 4.09
C THR A 109 10.02 2.99 3.51
N LEU A 110 8.80 2.90 2.99
CA LEU A 110 7.97 4.02 2.51
C LEU A 110 6.79 4.23 3.46
N ILE A 111 6.53 5.47 3.85
CA ILE A 111 5.35 5.86 4.64
C ILE A 111 4.28 6.41 3.68
N LEU A 112 3.03 5.97 3.85
CA LEU A 112 1.90 6.45 3.03
C LEU A 112 1.04 7.51 3.72
N THR A 113 1.04 7.62 5.05
CA THR A 113 0.07 8.49 5.77
C THR A 113 0.12 9.96 5.35
N ASP A 114 1.28 10.46 4.91
CA ASP A 114 1.50 11.84 4.49
C ASP A 114 1.40 12.04 2.97
N LYS A 115 1.03 10.98 2.22
CA LYS A 115 0.96 10.99 0.74
C LYS A 115 -0.45 10.77 0.21
N VAL A 116 -1.42 10.60 1.10
CA VAL A 116 -2.80 10.32 0.75
C VAL A 116 -3.61 11.58 1.01
N ASN A 117 -4.33 12.03 -0.02
CA ASN A 117 -5.25 13.16 0.12
C ASN A 117 -6.36 12.82 1.13
N ASP A 118 -6.61 13.73 2.08
CA ASP A 118 -7.64 13.60 3.10
C ASP A 118 -9.03 13.30 2.52
N GLU A 119 -9.38 13.88 1.36
CA GLU A 119 -10.63 13.61 0.66
C GLU A 119 -10.74 12.13 0.25
N LEU A 120 -9.65 11.55 -0.29
CA LEU A 120 -9.62 10.13 -0.66
C LEU A 120 -9.77 9.24 0.58
N LEU A 121 -9.06 9.59 1.66
CA LEU A 121 -9.14 8.86 2.93
C LEU A 121 -10.56 8.92 3.51
N ASN A 122 -11.15 10.11 3.57
CA ASN A 122 -12.51 10.33 4.07
C ASN A 122 -13.55 9.57 3.22
N ASN A 123 -13.42 9.62 1.89
CA ASN A 123 -14.31 8.88 0.98
C ASN A 123 -14.20 7.37 1.19
N TYR A 124 -12.99 6.85 1.36
CA TYR A 124 -12.78 5.43 1.63
C TYR A 124 -13.35 5.00 3.00
N GLN A 125 -13.10 5.79 4.03
CA GLN A 125 -13.69 5.56 5.36
C GLN A 125 -15.21 5.60 5.28
N HIS A 126 -15.80 6.59 4.62
CA HIS A 126 -17.25 6.69 4.47
C HIS A 126 -17.83 5.45 3.75
N LEU A 127 -17.17 4.96 2.70
CA LEU A 127 -17.59 3.76 1.95
C LEU A 127 -17.57 2.47 2.81
N LEU A 128 -16.65 2.36 3.76
CA LEU A 128 -16.49 1.16 4.61
C LEU A 128 -17.16 1.26 5.98
N GLU A 129 -17.25 2.47 6.51
CA GLU A 129 -17.85 2.79 7.81
C GLU A 129 -19.30 3.22 7.69
N SER A 130 -19.86 3.32 6.48
CA SER A 130 -21.30 3.33 6.24
C SER A 130 -21.92 2.01 6.69
N LYS A 131 -21.94 1.81 8.01
CA LYS A 131 -22.73 0.84 8.76
C LYS A 131 -24.20 1.28 8.87
N ILE A 132 -24.60 2.27 8.09
CA ILE A 132 -26.00 2.58 7.87
C ILE A 132 -26.52 1.42 7.03
N TYR A 133 -27.51 0.72 7.56
CA TYR A 133 -28.15 -0.50 7.05
C TYR A 133 -28.59 -0.41 5.59
N ASN A 134 -27.63 -0.42 4.67
CA ASN A 134 -27.87 -0.33 3.24
C ASN A 134 -27.45 -1.65 2.61
N PHE A 135 -28.32 -2.22 1.76
CA PHE A 135 -28.03 -3.45 1.04
C PHE A 135 -26.82 -3.29 0.11
N ILE A 136 -26.66 -2.10 -0.48
CA ILE A 136 -25.52 -1.71 -1.32
C ILE A 136 -25.18 -0.22 -1.13
N ASN A 137 -23.90 0.14 -1.26
CA ASN A 137 -23.38 1.48 -0.94
C ASN A 137 -24.03 2.65 -1.71
N CYS A 138 -24.60 2.39 -2.89
CA CYS A 138 -25.20 3.41 -3.74
C CYS A 138 -26.74 3.43 -3.73
N GLU A 139 -27.42 2.61 -2.93
CA GLU A 139 -28.89 2.45 -2.99
C GLU A 139 -29.66 3.77 -2.78
N SER A 140 -29.15 4.65 -1.90
CA SER A 140 -29.77 5.95 -1.62
C SER A 140 -29.74 6.89 -2.83
N ARG A 141 -28.84 6.63 -3.79
CA ARG A 141 -28.62 7.43 -5.00
C ARG A 141 -29.27 6.83 -6.24
N PHE A 142 -30.04 5.75 -6.11
CA PHE A 142 -30.73 5.13 -7.25
C PHE A 142 -31.65 6.08 -8.01
N LYS A 143 -32.30 7.01 -7.30
CA LYS A 143 -33.19 8.02 -7.92
C LYS A 143 -32.43 9.07 -8.74
N GLU A 144 -31.11 9.16 -8.61
CA GLU A 144 -30.27 10.06 -9.41
C GLU A 144 -29.92 9.44 -10.78
N VAL A 145 -30.11 8.12 -10.95
CA VAL A 145 -29.88 7.44 -12.22
C VAL A 145 -31.09 7.71 -13.13
N PRO A 146 -30.90 8.28 -14.33
CA PRO A 146 -31.99 8.52 -15.26
C PRO A 146 -32.70 7.21 -15.64
N ASP A 147 -34.02 7.24 -15.80
CA ASP A 147 -34.76 6.12 -16.36
C ASP A 147 -34.25 5.77 -17.75
N PHE A 148 -34.29 4.47 -18.10
CA PHE A 148 -33.96 4.04 -19.44
C PHE A 148 -34.86 4.76 -20.43
N LEU A 149 -34.25 5.53 -21.34
CA LEU A 149 -34.97 6.15 -22.46
C LEU A 149 -35.62 5.03 -23.28
N SER A 150 -36.93 4.89 -23.18
CA SER A 150 -37.72 4.04 -24.07
C SER A 150 -37.63 4.62 -25.49
N ALA A 151 -37.19 3.78 -26.43
CA ALA A 151 -37.08 4.09 -27.85
C ALA A 151 -38.43 4.44 -28.50
#